data_AF-A0A2S6SZJ9-F1
#
_entry.id   AF-A0A2S6SZJ9-F1
#
_cell.length_a   1.000
_cell.length_b   1.000
_cell.length_c   1.000
_cell.angle_alpha   90.00
_cell.angle_beta   90.00
_cell.angle_gamma   90.00
#
_symmetry.space_group_name_H-M   'P 1'
#
loop_
_entity.id
_entity.type
_entity.pdbx_description
1 polymer ?
#
loop_
_entity_poly.entity_id
_entity_poly.type
_entity_poly.pdbx_seq_one_letter_code
_entity_poly.pdbx_strand_id
1 'polypeptide(L)' 'MFYWTIILFGILLMSISLSNPVYNLLLKKYIKVNLLFQIFIRVFLFIISLIIILLGLYVESKF' A
#
# COMPACT_ATOMS: atom_id res chain seq x y z
N MET A 1 12.34 -13.68 -10.38
CA MET A 1 12.84 -12.29 -10.19
C MET A 1 11.75 -11.22 -10.27
N PHE A 2 10.87 -11.24 -11.28
CA PHE A 2 9.79 -10.22 -11.41
C PHE A 2 8.71 -10.29 -10.30
N TYR A 3 8.53 -11.43 -9.65
CA TYR A 3 7.61 -11.56 -8.52
C TYR A 3 8.15 -10.87 -7.26
N TRP A 4 9.47 -10.91 -7.02
CA TRP A 4 10.10 -10.18 -5.92
C TRP A 4 9.91 -8.67 -6.04
N THR A 5 9.91 -8.11 -7.26
CA THR A 5 9.62 -6.68 -7.46
C THR A 5 8.15 -6.34 -7.18
N ILE A 6 7.22 -7.23 -7.50
CA ILE A 6 5.79 -7.09 -7.16
C ILE A 6 5.60 -7.13 -5.63
N ILE A 7 6.26 -8.07 -4.94
CA ILE A 7 6.20 -8.21 -3.49
C ILE A 7 6.80 -6.96 -2.81
N LEU A 8 7.99 -6.51 -3.25
CA LEU A 8 8.62 -5.27 -2.77
C LEU A 8 7.72 -4.05 -2.95
N PHE A 9 7.05 -3.94 -4.11
CA PHE A 9 6.12 -2.86 -4.38
C PHE A 9 4.89 -2.90 -3.46
N GLY A 10 4.36 -4.10 -3.21
CA GLY A 10 3.27 -4.32 -2.25
C GLY A 10 3.66 -3.91 -0.83
N ILE A 11 4.87 -4.27 -0.37
CA ILE A 11 5.39 -3.89 0.95
C ILE A 11 5.57 -2.37 1.08
N LEU A 12 6.07 -1.71 0.04
CA LEU A 12 6.16 -0.25 0.01
C LEU A 12 4.78 0.40 0.13
N LEU A 13 3.78 -0.06 -0.62
CA LEU A 13 2.40 0.43 -0.51
C LEU A 13 1.82 0.18 0.88
N MET A 14 2.09 -0.97 1.47
CA MET A 14 1.67 -1.31 2.83
C MET A 14 2.29 -0.36 3.85
N SER A 15 3.59 -0.05 3.72
CA SER A 15 4.29 0.90 4.59
C SER A 15 3.71 2.32 4.51
N ILE A 16 3.28 2.76 3.32
CA ILE A 16 2.65 4.07 3.09
C ILE A 16 1.26 4.13 3.73
N SER A 17 0.51 3.01 3.70
CA SER A 17 -0.82 2.93 4.31
C SER A 17 -0.79 3.00 5.85
N LEU A 18 0.23 2.41 6.47
CA LEU A 18 0.41 2.36 7.93
C LEU A 18 1.11 3.60 8.49
N SER A 19 2.12 4.11 7.78
CA SER A 19 2.98 5.15 8.31
C SER A 19 2.32 6.53 8.22
N ASN A 20 1.85 7.00 9.38
CA ASN A 20 1.34 8.35 9.58
C ASN A 20 2.25 9.44 8.98
N PRO A 21 3.58 9.46 9.21
CA PRO A 21 4.47 10.49 8.67
C PRO A 21 4.65 10.39 7.15
N VAL A 22 4.69 9.18 6.59
CA VAL A 22 4.87 8.95 5.13
C VAL A 22 3.62 9.36 4.37
N TYR A 23 2.43 9.01 4.87
CA TYR A 23 1.16 9.51 4.33
C TYR A 23 1.05 11.03 4.45
N ASN A 24 1.51 11.60 5.56
CA ASN A 24 1.50 13.04 5.79
C ASN A 24 2.48 13.80 4.86
N LEU A 25 3.61 13.18 4.49
CA LEU A 25 4.58 13.71 3.53
C LEU A 25 4.13 13.58 2.07
N LEU A 26 3.61 12.41 1.68
CA LEU A 26 3.28 12.09 0.28
C LEU A 26 1.88 12.52 -0.14
N LEU A 27 0.87 12.39 0.72
CA LEU A 27 -0.55 12.55 0.34
C LEU A 27 -1.20 13.79 0.95
N LYS A 28 -0.89 14.15 2.19
CA LYS A 28 -1.56 15.28 2.87
C LYS A 28 -1.29 16.64 2.20
N LYS A 29 -0.18 16.80 1.50
CA LYS A 29 0.10 18.03 0.72
C LYS A 29 -0.86 18.20 -0.47
N TYR A 30 -1.36 17.10 -1.03
CA TYR A 30 -2.24 17.10 -2.21
C TYR A 30 -3.72 16.90 -1.86
N ILE A 31 -4.01 16.29 -0.69
CA ILE A 31 -5.34 15.84 -0.32
C ILE A 31 -5.79 16.55 0.97
N LYS A 32 -6.51 17.68 0.83
CA LYS A 32 -7.22 18.38 1.92
C LYS A 32 -8.61 17.79 2.18
N VAL A 33 -8.72 16.47 2.33
CA VAL A 33 -10.00 15.82 2.67
C VAL A 33 -10.13 15.59 4.18
N ASN A 34 -11.38 15.53 4.66
CA ASN A 34 -11.70 15.29 6.06
C ASN A 34 -11.03 14.03 6.62
N LEU A 35 -10.76 14.04 7.93
CA LEU A 35 -10.04 13.00 8.66
C LEU A 35 -10.65 11.59 8.47
N LEU A 36 -11.99 11.50 8.44
CA LEU A 36 -12.72 10.26 8.11
C LEU A 36 -12.37 9.71 6.71
N PHE A 37 -12.26 10.60 5.72
CA PHE A 37 -11.96 10.22 4.35
C PHE A 37 -10.48 9.81 4.20
N GLN A 38 -9.58 10.42 4.97
CA GLN A 38 -8.17 10.01 5.02
C GLN A 38 -8.02 8.59 5.59
N ILE A 39 -8.77 8.26 6.65
CA ILE A 39 -8.81 6.91 7.22
C ILE A 39 -9.35 5.92 6.20
N PHE A 40 -10.43 6.26 5.50
CA PHE A 40 -11.00 5.39 4.46
C PHE A 40 -10.00 5.10 3.33
N ILE A 41 -9.30 6.13 2.84
CA ILE A 41 -8.24 5.99 1.83
C ILE A 41 -7.13 5.08 2.33
N ARG A 42 -6.71 5.20 3.61
CA ARG A 42 -5.67 4.34 4.17
C ARG A 42 -6.08 2.89 4.27
N VAL A 43 -7.30 2.62 4.75
CA VAL A 43 -7.83 1.26 4.83
C VAL A 43 -7.93 0.65 3.43
N PHE A 44 -8.37 1.42 2.45
CA PHE A 44 -8.42 0.98 1.06
C PHE A 44 -7.03 0.68 0.49
N LEU A 45 -6.06 1.57 0.72
CA LEU A 45 -4.65 1.37 0.31
C LEU A 45 -4.04 0.13 0.95
N PHE A 46 -4.35 -0.10 2.23
CA PHE A 46 -3.89 -1.26 2.99
C PHE A 46 -4.42 -2.56 2.38
N ILE A 47 -5.74 -2.63 2.09
CA ILE A 47 -6.36 -3.79 1.45
C ILE A 47 -5.72 -4.05 0.07
N ILE A 48 -5.52 -3.01 -0.75
CA ILE A 48 -4.86 -3.15 -2.05
C ILE A 48 -3.44 -3.69 -1.89
N SER A 49 -2.67 -3.16 -0.94
CA SER A 49 -1.30 -3.62 -0.70
C SER A 49 -1.25 -5.10 -0.31
N LEU A 50 -2.19 -5.55 0.52
CA LEU A 50 -2.35 -6.94 0.93
C LEU A 50 -2.64 -7.85 -0.28
N ILE A 51 -3.56 -7.42 -1.15
CA ILE A 51 -3.89 -8.16 -2.38
C ILE A 51 -2.63 -8.29 -3.25
N ILE A 52 -1.89 -7.20 -3.48
CA ILE A 52 -0.68 -7.21 -4.31
C ILE A 52 0.40 -8.14 -3.75
N ILE A 53 0.62 -8.12 -2.43
CA ILE A 53 1.60 -9.00 -1.77
C ILE A 53 1.19 -10.47 -1.93
N LEU A 54 -0.09 -10.79 -1.66
CA LEU A 54 -0.60 -12.16 -1.82
C LEU A 54 -0.52 -12.64 -3.27
N LEU A 55 -0.77 -11.76 -4.23
CA LEU A 55 -0.66 -12.08 -5.66
C LEU A 55 0.80 -12.34 -6.05
N GLY A 56 1.73 -11.52 -5.55
CA GLY A 56 3.16 -11.74 -5.73
C GLY A 56 3.64 -13.07 -5.15
N LEU A 57 3.22 -13.39 -3.92
CA LEU A 57 3.51 -14.67 -3.26
C LEU A 57 2.88 -15.87 -3.98
N TYR A 58 1.67 -15.72 -4.50
CA TYR A 58 1.01 -16.77 -5.27
C TYR A 58 1.76 -17.08 -6.56
N VAL A 59 2.20 -16.03 -7.27
CA VAL A 59 3.00 -16.17 -8.49
C VAL A 59 4.36 -16.80 -8.16
N GLU A 60 5.02 -16.37 -7.08
CA GLU A 60 6.26 -17.00 -6.60
C GLU A 60 6.07 -18.47 -6.26
N SER A 61 4.97 -18.85 -5.61
CA SER A 61 4.72 -20.25 -5.25
C SER A 61 4.49 -21.16 -6.46
N LYS A 62 4.17 -20.59 -7.63
CA LYS A 62 3.81 -21.32 -8.86
C LYS A 62 4.97 -21.44 -9.85
N PHE A 63 6.07 -20.69 -9.66
CA PHE A 63 7.22 -20.59 -10.57
C PHE A 63 8.53 -20.84 -9.83
#